data_AF-A0A838J497-F1
#
_entry.id   AF-A0A838J497-F1
#
_cell.length_a   1.000
_cell.length_b   1.000
_cell.length_c   1.000
_cell.angle_alpha   90.00
_cell.angle_beta   90.00
_cell.angle_gamma   90.00
#
_symmetry.space_group_name_H-M   'P 1'
#
loop_
_entity.id
_entity.type
_entity.pdbx_description
1 polymer ?
#
loop_
_entity_poly.entity_id
_entity_poly.type
_entity_poly.pdbx_seq_one_letter_code
_entity_poly.pdbx_strand_id
1 'polypeptide(L)'
;MLEDKQRISLSTVATKSKELDAEGNGKGISESAILDNDEARTYYESHRSWRGSSRKRAKPLTLISPAPPGTIKLGRNEQRVRQRYLRLSKETLVEHLITVERTLAEQREHWLQRQDEVLTWRLRAEQAELRLKAENEITENLRKE
;
A
#
# COMPACT_ATOMS: atom_id res chain seq x y z
N MET A 1 18.75 25.85 -37.56
CA MET A 1 18.60 24.86 -36.47
C MET A 1 17.62 25.46 -35.46
N LEU A 2 16.38 24.96 -35.40
CA LEU A 2 15.37 25.44 -34.43
C LEU A 2 15.48 24.61 -33.14
N GLU A 3 16.26 25.13 -32.19
CA GLU A 3 16.45 24.56 -30.84
C GLU A 3 15.46 25.14 -29.82
N ASP A 4 14.20 25.35 -30.21
CA ASP A 4 13.19 25.71 -29.22
C ASP A 4 12.72 24.43 -28.52
N LYS A 5 13.01 24.33 -27.21
CA LYS A 5 12.49 23.30 -26.28
C LYS A 5 10.97 23.40 -26.09
N GLN A 6 10.23 23.64 -27.16
CA GLN A 6 8.78 23.80 -27.14
C GLN A 6 8.13 22.43 -27.25
N ARG A 7 7.10 22.20 -26.44
CA ARG A 7 6.34 20.96 -26.44
C ARG A 7 5.77 20.71 -27.85
N ILE A 8 6.12 19.56 -28.45
CA ILE A 8 5.67 19.20 -29.79
C ILE A 8 4.30 18.53 -29.68
N SER A 9 3.23 19.28 -29.98
CA SER A 9 1.87 18.78 -30.19
C SER A 9 1.37 19.11 -31.59
N LEU A 10 0.35 18.38 -32.08
CA LEU A 10 -0.26 18.61 -33.39
C LEU A 10 -0.64 20.08 -33.63
N SER A 11 -1.20 20.73 -32.62
CA SER A 11 -1.54 22.16 -32.64
C SER A 11 -0.32 23.08 -32.85
N THR A 12 0.83 22.73 -32.26
CA THR A 12 2.08 23.48 -32.40
C THR A 12 2.66 23.31 -33.81
N VAL A 13 2.51 22.13 -34.41
CA VAL A 13 2.93 21.88 -35.79
C VAL A 13 2.04 22.64 -36.77
N ALA A 14 0.71 22.63 -36.57
CA ALA A 14 -0.23 23.35 -37.41
C ALA A 14 -0.06 24.88 -37.35
N THR A 15 0.22 25.42 -36.16
CA THR A 15 0.50 26.86 -35.97
C THR A 15 1.82 27.28 -36.64
N LYS A 16 2.92 26.55 -36.37
CA LYS A 16 4.21 26.83 -37.04
C LYS A 16 4.12 26.67 -38.57
N SER A 17 3.35 25.70 -39.05
CA SER A 17 3.14 25.52 -40.49
C SER A 17 2.43 26.70 -41.13
N LYS A 18 1.46 27.32 -40.46
CA LYS A 18 0.79 28.54 -40.94
C LYS A 18 1.71 29.76 -40.93
N GLU A 19 2.58 29.89 -39.93
CA GLU A 19 3.56 30.97 -39.85
C GLU A 19 4.60 30.90 -40.97
N LEU A 20 5.00 29.68 -41.36
CA LEU A 20 5.95 29.45 -42.45
C LEU A 20 5.30 29.58 -43.83
N ASP A 21 4.01 29.25 -43.95
CA ASP A 21 3.22 29.34 -45.19
C ASP A 21 2.64 30.75 -45.42
N ALA A 22 3.48 31.78 -45.24
CA ALA A 22 3.13 33.17 -45.50
C ALA A 22 3.04 33.48 -47.01
N GLU A 23 3.61 32.63 -47.86
CA GLU A 23 3.61 32.78 -49.32
C GLU A 23 2.44 32.04 -50.01
N GLY A 24 1.83 31.03 -49.38
CA GLY A 24 0.77 30.21 -49.96
C GLY A 24 -0.57 30.31 -49.23
N ASN A 25 -1.44 31.27 -49.59
CA ASN A 25 -2.83 31.38 -49.10
C ASN A 25 -3.04 31.34 -47.55
N GLY A 26 -1.98 31.34 -46.74
CA GLY A 26 -2.01 31.32 -45.27
C GLY A 26 -2.71 30.10 -44.66
N LYS A 27 -2.89 29.00 -45.40
CA LYS A 27 -3.68 27.86 -44.91
C LYS A 27 -2.87 26.93 -44.02
N GLY A 28 -1.57 26.73 -44.32
CA GLY A 28 -0.72 25.79 -43.60
C GLY A 28 -1.29 24.36 -43.57
N ILE A 29 -0.67 23.50 -42.77
CA ILE A 29 -1.10 22.10 -42.59
C ILE A 29 -2.02 22.00 -41.37
N SER A 30 -3.20 21.38 -41.55
CA SER A 30 -4.14 21.13 -40.45
C SER A 30 -3.76 19.90 -39.62
N GLU A 31 -4.25 19.83 -38.38
CA GLU A 31 -4.02 18.66 -37.52
C GLU A 31 -4.57 17.36 -38.13
N SER A 32 -5.74 17.44 -38.80
CA SER A 32 -6.34 16.29 -39.50
C SER A 32 -5.45 15.81 -40.64
N ALA A 33 -4.86 16.71 -41.43
CA ALA A 33 -3.98 16.35 -42.54
C ALA A 33 -2.71 15.60 -42.08
N ILE A 34 -2.21 15.89 -40.88
CA ILE A 34 -1.08 15.15 -40.27
C ILE A 34 -1.51 13.75 -39.83
N LEU A 35 -2.76 13.59 -39.38
CA LEU A 35 -3.28 12.29 -38.94
C LEU A 35 -3.72 11.40 -40.10
N ASP A 36 -4.17 11.99 -41.20
CA ASP A 36 -4.65 11.31 -42.40
C ASP A 36 -3.50 10.82 -43.31
N ASN A 37 -2.30 11.39 -43.17
CA ASN A 37 -1.09 10.96 -43.87
C ASN A 37 -0.18 10.13 -42.95
N ASP A 38 0.01 8.86 -43.29
CA ASP A 38 0.79 7.90 -42.51
C ASP A 38 2.27 8.32 -42.33
N GLU A 39 2.88 8.94 -43.34
CA GLU A 39 4.25 9.42 -43.26
C GLU A 39 4.38 10.60 -42.30
N ALA A 40 3.45 11.57 -42.39
CA ALA A 40 3.42 12.72 -41.49
C ALA A 40 3.14 12.29 -40.05
N ARG A 41 2.26 11.31 -39.88
CA ARG A 41 1.91 10.75 -38.57
C ARG A 41 3.08 10.03 -37.92
N THR A 42 3.79 9.18 -38.65
CA THR A 42 4.96 8.45 -38.12
C THR A 42 6.10 9.39 -37.76
N TYR A 43 6.31 10.44 -38.57
CA TYR A 43 7.28 11.49 -38.27
C TYR A 43 6.90 12.29 -37.02
N TYR A 44 5.62 12.62 -36.85
CA TYR A 44 5.12 13.27 -35.63
C TYR A 44 5.26 12.37 -34.39
N GLU A 45 4.88 11.09 -34.48
CA GLU A 45 4.93 10.15 -33.35
C GLU A 45 6.35 9.91 -32.84
N SER A 46 7.36 9.94 -33.72
CA SER A 46 8.78 9.81 -33.33
C SER A 46 9.34 11.03 -32.60
N HIS A 47 8.85 12.24 -32.92
CA HIS A 47 9.34 13.51 -32.36
C HIS A 47 8.44 14.10 -31.26
N ARG A 48 7.30 13.47 -30.95
CA ARG A 48 6.37 13.93 -29.91
C ARG A 48 7.01 13.92 -28.52
N SER A 49 6.92 15.04 -27.81
CA SER A 49 7.56 15.22 -26.49
C SER A 49 6.75 14.70 -25.29
N TRP A 50 5.50 14.29 -25.49
CA TRP A 50 4.66 13.68 -24.45
C TRP A 50 4.30 12.25 -24.84
N ARG A 51 4.79 11.24 -24.12
CA ARG A 51 4.27 9.88 -24.29
C ARG A 51 2.92 9.78 -23.58
N GLY A 52 1.87 9.44 -24.33
CA GLY A 52 0.54 9.21 -23.76
C GLY A 52 0.65 8.23 -22.58
N SER A 53 -0.09 8.49 -21.50
CA SER A 53 -0.12 7.62 -20.33
C SER A 53 -0.37 6.20 -20.80
N SER A 54 0.68 5.36 -20.75
CA SER A 54 0.57 3.93 -21.01
C SER A 54 -0.62 3.44 -20.20
N ARG A 55 -1.66 2.95 -20.89
CA ARG A 55 -2.82 2.35 -20.25
C ARG A 55 -2.28 1.19 -19.43
N LYS A 56 -2.01 1.43 -18.14
CA LYS A 56 -1.57 0.39 -17.22
C LYS A 56 -2.65 -0.69 -17.30
N ARG A 57 -2.31 -1.82 -17.92
CA ARG A 57 -3.19 -2.98 -18.03
C ARG A 57 -3.76 -3.22 -16.63
N ALA A 58 -5.09 -3.25 -16.53
CA ALA A 58 -5.76 -3.58 -15.28
C ALA A 58 -5.16 -4.89 -14.80
N LYS A 59 -4.55 -4.89 -13.62
CA LYS A 59 -3.98 -6.11 -13.04
C LYS A 59 -5.12 -7.11 -12.91
N PRO A 60 -4.93 -8.39 -13.30
CA PRO A 60 -5.96 -9.40 -13.11
C PRO A 60 -6.31 -9.42 -11.61
N LEU A 61 -7.61 -9.43 -11.31
CA LEU A 61 -8.12 -9.65 -9.96
C LEU A 61 -7.66 -11.05 -9.54
N THR A 62 -6.51 -11.12 -8.87
CA THR A 62 -6.08 -12.33 -8.19
C THR A 62 -7.17 -12.65 -7.20
N LEU A 63 -7.86 -13.78 -7.41
CA LEU A 63 -8.76 -14.35 -6.42
C LEU A 63 -7.94 -14.51 -5.14
N ILE A 64 -8.25 -13.65 -4.18
CA ILE A 64 -7.58 -13.56 -2.91
C ILE A 64 -7.89 -14.87 -2.18
N SER A 65 -6.96 -15.83 -2.22
CA SER A 65 -6.83 -16.83 -1.16
C SER A 65 -6.98 -16.10 0.18
N PRO A 66 -7.76 -16.62 1.15
CA PRO A 66 -8.02 -15.90 2.40
C PRO A 66 -6.68 -15.64 3.07
N ALA A 67 -6.17 -14.43 2.85
CA ALA A 67 -4.91 -14.01 3.43
C ALA A 67 -5.07 -14.15 4.94
N PRO A 68 -4.08 -14.74 5.64
CA PRO A 68 -4.11 -14.75 7.10
C PRO A 68 -4.38 -13.33 7.56
N PRO A 69 -5.21 -13.11 8.60
CA PRO A 69 -5.62 -11.78 9.01
C PRO A 69 -4.36 -10.96 9.29
N GLY A 70 -3.98 -10.15 8.30
CA GLY A 70 -2.74 -9.41 8.34
C GLY A 70 -2.79 -8.44 9.51
N THR A 71 -1.61 -8.04 10.00
CA THR A 71 -1.45 -7.13 11.12
C THR A 71 -2.35 -5.90 10.94
N ILE A 72 -3.43 -5.83 11.73
CA ILE A 72 -4.41 -4.76 11.65
C ILE A 72 -3.78 -3.53 12.31
N LYS A 73 -3.55 -2.48 11.52
CA LYS A 73 -3.07 -1.19 12.06
C LYS A 73 -4.11 -0.62 13.02
N LEU A 74 -3.67 -0.27 14.23
CA LEU A 74 -4.42 0.57 15.17
C LEU A 74 -4.67 1.93 14.49
N GLY A 75 -5.92 2.40 14.46
CA GLY A 75 -6.31 3.66 13.78
C GLY A 75 -6.70 3.52 12.30
N ARG A 76 -7.03 2.30 11.85
CA ARG A 76 -7.59 2.02 10.51
C ARG A 76 -8.89 2.82 10.27
N ASN A 77 -8.99 3.50 9.12
CA ASN A 77 -10.21 4.20 8.72
C ASN A 77 -11.37 3.22 8.48
N GLU A 78 -12.38 3.31 9.35
CA GLU A 78 -13.53 2.41 9.37
C GLU A 78 -14.46 2.55 8.16
N GLN A 79 -14.69 3.78 7.67
CA GLN A 79 -15.52 4.00 6.47
C GLN A 79 -14.95 3.28 5.24
N ARG A 80 -13.65 3.41 4.97
CA ARG A 80 -13.01 2.76 3.81
C ARG A 80 -13.09 1.24 3.88
N VAL A 81 -13.03 0.74 5.10
CA VAL A 81 -13.08 -0.67 5.42
C VAL A 81 -14.47 -1.24 5.23
N ARG A 82 -15.48 -0.52 5.73
CA ARG A 82 -16.88 -0.85 5.54
C ARG A 82 -17.21 -0.90 4.05
N GLN A 83 -16.77 0.10 3.27
CA GLN A 83 -16.93 0.11 1.82
C GLN A 83 -16.26 -1.09 1.14
N ARG A 84 -15.10 -1.53 1.62
CA ARG A 84 -14.43 -2.73 1.11
C ARG A 84 -15.22 -4.00 1.42
N TYR A 85 -15.75 -4.14 2.63
CA TYR A 85 -16.55 -5.31 3.01
C TYR A 85 -17.89 -5.37 2.30
N LEU A 86 -18.50 -4.22 1.99
CA LEU A 86 -19.72 -4.17 1.19
C LEU A 86 -19.54 -4.62 -0.27
N ARG A 87 -18.29 -4.68 -0.77
CA ARG A 87 -17.97 -5.16 -2.12
C ARG A 87 -17.70 -6.67 -2.18
N LEU A 88 -17.63 -7.34 -1.03
CA LEU A 88 -17.37 -8.77 -0.93
C LEU A 88 -18.69 -9.56 -1.02
N SER A 89 -18.62 -10.82 -1.47
CA SER A 89 -19.79 -11.70 -1.45
C SER A 89 -20.11 -12.13 -0.02
N LYS A 90 -21.36 -12.52 0.22
CA LYS A 90 -21.79 -13.00 1.55
C LYS A 90 -20.94 -14.17 2.04
N GLU A 91 -20.60 -15.11 1.17
CA GLU A 91 -19.75 -16.27 1.48
C GLU A 91 -18.36 -15.84 1.96
N THR A 92 -17.69 -14.98 1.19
CA THR A 92 -16.37 -14.47 1.57
C THR A 92 -16.38 -13.67 2.88
N LEU A 93 -17.48 -12.99 3.19
CA LEU A 93 -17.64 -12.27 4.45
C LEU A 93 -17.79 -13.24 5.64
N VAL A 94 -18.52 -14.34 5.46
CA VAL A 94 -18.68 -15.39 6.48
C VAL A 94 -17.35 -16.08 6.77
N GLU A 95 -16.59 -16.46 5.73
CA GLU A 95 -15.24 -17.03 5.90
C GLU A 95 -14.30 -16.05 6.61
N HIS A 96 -14.39 -14.76 6.26
CA HIS A 96 -13.61 -13.72 6.93
C HIS A 96 -13.99 -13.58 8.41
N LEU A 97 -15.28 -13.68 8.76
CA LEU A 97 -15.72 -13.64 10.15
C LEU A 97 -15.18 -14.82 10.95
N ILE A 98 -15.30 -16.05 10.40
CA ILE A 98 -14.83 -17.27 11.05
C ILE A 98 -13.32 -17.22 11.30
N THR A 99 -12.55 -16.72 10.34
CA THR A 99 -11.09 -16.57 10.50
C THR A 99 -10.73 -15.54 11.56
N VAL A 100 -11.45 -14.42 11.63
CA VAL A 100 -11.27 -13.41 12.69
C VAL A 100 -11.61 -13.99 14.06
N GLU A 101 -12.70 -14.74 14.20
CA GLU A 101 -13.09 -15.37 15.47
C GLU A 101 -12.04 -16.37 15.97
N ARG A 102 -11.53 -17.23 15.07
CA ARG A 102 -10.47 -18.19 15.41
C ARG A 102 -9.20 -17.49 15.89
N THR A 103 -8.73 -16.51 15.13
CA THR A 103 -7.49 -15.79 15.49
C THR A 103 -7.64 -14.94 16.74
N LEU A 104 -8.84 -14.42 17.03
CA LEU A 104 -9.14 -13.75 18.29
C LEU A 104 -9.08 -14.73 19.47
N ALA A 105 -9.62 -15.95 19.31
CA ALA A 105 -9.56 -16.98 20.33
C ALA A 105 -8.12 -17.41 20.63
N GLU A 106 -7.32 -17.68 19.59
CA GLU A 106 -5.89 -18.01 19.70
C GLU A 106 -5.10 -16.88 20.40
N GLN A 107 -5.34 -15.63 20.02
CA GLN A 107 -4.68 -14.48 20.65
C GLN A 107 -5.02 -14.34 22.14
N ARG A 108 -6.28 -14.59 22.51
CA ARG A 108 -6.73 -14.57 23.91
C ARG A 108 -6.05 -15.67 24.72
N GLU A 109 -5.98 -16.88 24.17
CA GLU A 109 -5.34 -18.01 24.82
C GLU A 109 -3.84 -17.73 25.04
N HIS A 110 -3.13 -17.28 24.01
CA HIS A 110 -1.73 -16.89 24.13
C HIS A 110 -1.49 -15.76 25.13
N TRP A 111 -2.42 -14.81 25.21
CA TRP A 111 -2.33 -13.73 26.19
C TRP A 111 -2.49 -14.25 27.62
N LEU A 112 -3.46 -15.13 27.88
CA LEU A 112 -3.67 -15.76 29.18
C LEU A 112 -2.45 -16.60 29.60
N GLN A 113 -1.93 -17.44 28.70
CA GLN A 113 -0.74 -18.25 28.95
C GLN A 113 0.46 -17.37 29.37
N ARG A 114 0.71 -16.27 28.65
CA ARG A 114 1.79 -15.34 29.01
C ARG A 114 1.55 -14.65 30.34
N GLN A 115 0.30 -14.32 30.68
CA GLN A 115 -0.01 -13.73 31.98
C GLN A 115 0.23 -14.72 33.12
N ASP A 116 -0.20 -15.97 32.95
CA ASP A 116 0.02 -17.03 33.92
C ASP A 116 1.52 -17.31 34.11
N GLU A 117 2.31 -17.33 33.03
CA GLU A 117 3.76 -17.41 33.11
C GLU A 117 4.35 -16.26 33.95
N VAL A 118 3.98 -15.01 33.66
CA VAL A 118 4.48 -13.86 34.42
C VAL A 118 4.08 -13.94 35.90
N LEU A 119 2.84 -14.35 36.21
CA LEU A 119 2.37 -14.50 37.58
C LEU A 119 3.12 -15.62 38.32
N THR A 120 3.32 -16.76 37.68
CA THR A 120 4.07 -17.88 38.28
C THR A 120 5.53 -17.50 38.55
N TRP A 121 6.18 -16.77 37.64
CA TRP A 121 7.53 -16.23 37.86
C TRP A 121 7.57 -15.25 39.04
N ARG A 122 6.60 -14.33 39.14
CA ARG A 122 6.52 -13.38 40.26
C ARG A 122 6.34 -14.08 41.60
N LEU A 123 5.41 -15.04 41.68
CA LEU A 123 5.16 -15.81 42.90
C LEU A 123 6.39 -16.61 43.34
N ARG A 124 7.11 -17.22 42.39
CA ARG A 124 8.37 -17.93 42.68
C ARG A 124 9.46 -16.98 43.18
N ALA A 125 9.58 -15.79 42.59
CA ALA A 125 10.55 -14.79 43.02
C ALA A 125 10.26 -14.32 44.45
N GLU A 126 9.01 -14.00 44.76
CA GLU A 126 8.59 -13.58 46.11
C GLU A 126 8.87 -14.67 47.16
N GLN A 127 8.56 -15.93 46.85
CA GLN A 127 8.87 -17.05 47.73
C GLN A 127 10.37 -17.24 47.96
N ALA A 128 11.19 -17.04 46.92
CA ALA A 128 12.65 -17.12 47.04
C ALA A 128 13.20 -15.97 47.92
N GLU A 129 12.69 -14.75 47.76
CA GLU A 129 13.07 -13.61 48.61
C GLU A 129 12.71 -13.84 50.07
N LEU A 130 11.53 -14.37 50.36
CA LEU A 130 11.11 -14.69 51.73
C LEU A 130 12.01 -15.76 52.36
N ARG A 131 12.40 -16.79 51.59
CA ARG A 131 13.34 -17.82 52.07
C ARG A 131 14.72 -17.23 52.37
N LEU A 132 15.24 -16.39 51.48
CA LEU A 132 16.53 -15.73 51.69
C LEU A 132 16.51 -14.81 52.91
N LYS A 133 15.41 -14.07 53.13
CA LYS A 133 15.25 -13.25 54.34
C LYS A 133 15.27 -14.11 55.61
N ALA A 134 14.53 -15.21 55.63
CA ALA A 134 14.51 -16.13 56.77
C ALA A 134 15.90 -16.74 57.05
N GLU A 135 16.62 -17.17 56.02
CA GLU A 135 17.98 -17.70 56.15
C GLU A 135 18.96 -16.64 56.68
N ASN A 136 18.87 -15.40 56.17
CA ASN A 136 19.68 -14.28 56.65
C ASN A 136 19.39 -13.95 58.12
N GLU A 137 18.12 -13.90 58.53
CA GLU A 137 17.74 -13.67 59.93
C GLU A 137 18.28 -14.77 60.87
N ILE A 138 18.22 -16.05 60.45
CA ILE A 138 18.79 -17.16 61.22
C ILE A 138 20.31 -17.01 61.36
N THR A 139 21.02 -16.69 60.27
CA THR A 139 22.48 -16.53 60.31
C THR A 139 22.94 -15.31 61.10
N GLU A 140 22.16 -14.21 61.11
CA GLU A 140 22.44 -13.06 61.97
C GLU A 140 22.24 -13.36 63.46
N ASN A 141 21.21 -14.13 63.81
CA ASN A 141 20.97 -14.53 65.20
C ASN A 141 22.09 -15.45 65.72
N LEU A 142 22.53 -16.41 64.90
CA LEU A 142 23.66 -17.30 65.23
C LEU A 142 25.02 -16.57 65.38
N ARG A 143 25.17 -15.37 64.80
CA ARG A 143 26.38 -14.54 64.95
C ARG A 143 26.35 -13.64 66.18
N LYS A 144 25.17 -13.43 66.78
CA LYS A 144 24.97 -12.58 67.96
C LYS A 144 25.03 -13.36 69.28
N GLU A 145 24.92 -14.69 69.23
CA GLU A 145 25.19 -15.63 70.33
C GLU A 145 26.67 -16.02 70.39
#